data_AF-A0A7C1G322-F1
#
_entry.id   AF-A0A7C1G322-F1
#
_cell.length_a   1.000
_cell.length_b   1.000
_cell.length_c   1.000
_cell.angle_alpha   90.00
_cell.angle_beta   90.00
_cell.angle_gamma   90.00
#
_symmetry.space_group_name_H-M   'P 1'
#
loop_
_entity.id
_entity.type
_entity.pdbx_description
1 polymer ?
#
loop_
_entity_poly.entity_id
_entity_poly.type
_entity_poly.pdbx_seq_one_letter_code
_entity_poly.pdbx_strand_id
1 'polypeptide(L)'
;MDFTIDPELKYCPQCRDEYRAEIVLCAACGVELLSGRQFLEIEERKKSRLAGRSREISPDDELVDIRSGPVLDIKQLQLFLDREGFSSLALGDEGSCGGGCCGANLVLRVRKDD
;
A
#
# COMPACT_ATOMS: atom_id res chain seq x y z
N MET A 1 -12.19 -15.46 6.15
CA MET A 1 -12.33 -16.47 5.08
C MET A 1 -10.94 -16.70 4.54
N ASP A 2 -10.38 -17.88 4.80
CA ASP A 2 -9.09 -18.28 4.25
C ASP A 2 -9.34 -18.68 2.80
N PHE A 3 -8.96 -17.81 1.86
CA PHE A 3 -9.09 -18.11 0.43
C PHE A 3 -7.85 -18.89 0.01
N THR A 4 -7.95 -20.22 0.04
CA THR A 4 -6.90 -21.09 -0.50
C THR A 4 -6.89 -20.95 -2.02
N ILE A 5 -5.79 -20.43 -2.57
CA ILE A 5 -5.60 -20.33 -4.02
C ILE A 5 -5.34 -21.73 -4.59
N ASP A 6 -6.27 -22.22 -5.41
CA ASP A 6 -6.11 -23.46 -6.17
C ASP A 6 -5.11 -23.24 -7.33
N PRO A 7 -4.02 -24.02 -7.41
CA PRO A 7 -3.00 -23.86 -8.45
C PRO A 7 -3.48 -24.24 -9.87
N GLU A 8 -4.59 -24.96 -10.01
CA GLU A 8 -5.16 -25.39 -11.29
C GLU A 8 -6.19 -24.40 -11.85
N LEU A 9 -6.64 -23.44 -11.05
CA LEU A 9 -7.54 -22.37 -11.48
C LEU A 9 -6.78 -21.13 -11.93
N LYS A 10 -7.52 -20.17 -12.46
CA LYS A 10 -7.01 -18.86 -12.88
C LYS A 10 -7.65 -17.74 -12.08
N TYR A 11 -6.91 -16.66 -11.87
CA TYR A 11 -7.32 -15.55 -11.03
C TYR A 11 -7.06 -14.22 -11.70
N CYS A 12 -7.98 -13.27 -11.52
CA CYS A 12 -7.78 -11.92 -11.98
C CYS A 12 -6.81 -11.16 -11.04
N PRO A 13 -5.73 -10.56 -11.55
CA PRO A 13 -4.79 -9.79 -10.72
C PRO A 13 -5.36 -8.49 -10.14
N GLN A 14 -6.56 -8.07 -10.58
CA GLN A 14 -7.20 -6.82 -10.17
C GLN A 14 -8.35 -7.06 -9.18
N CYS A 15 -9.36 -7.84 -9.57
CA CYS A 15 -10.53 -8.11 -8.72
C CYS A 15 -10.41 -9.37 -7.87
N ARG A 16 -9.40 -10.23 -8.14
CA ARG A 16 -9.16 -11.52 -7.46
C ARG A 16 -10.23 -12.58 -7.69
N ASP A 17 -11.12 -12.36 -8.66
CA ASP A 17 -12.10 -13.37 -9.07
C ASP A 17 -11.42 -14.62 -9.62
N GLU A 18 -12.05 -15.77 -9.36
CA GLU A 18 -11.62 -17.10 -9.75
C GLU A 18 -12.29 -17.54 -11.05
N TYR A 19 -11.53 -18.23 -11.89
CA TYR A 19 -11.95 -18.73 -13.18
C TYR A 19 -11.38 -20.12 -13.46
N ARG A 20 -12.05 -20.85 -14.34
CA ARG A 20 -11.52 -22.11 -14.88
C ARG A 20 -10.29 -21.89 -15.76
N ALA A 21 -9.45 -22.92 -15.87
CA ALA A 21 -8.18 -22.87 -16.57
C ALA A 21 -8.30 -22.46 -18.04
N GLU A 22 -9.40 -22.79 -18.72
CA GLU A 22 -9.61 -22.41 -20.13
C GLU A 22 -9.87 -20.91 -20.35
N ILE A 23 -10.29 -20.17 -19.32
CA ILE A 23 -10.60 -18.74 -19.46
C ILE A 23 -9.30 -17.93 -19.52
N VAL A 24 -9.24 -16.96 -20.43
CA VAL A 24 -8.03 -16.14 -20.65
C VAL A 24 -8.19 -14.73 -20.09
N LEU A 25 -9.39 -14.16 -20.13
CA LEU A 25 -9.65 -12.77 -19.73
C LEU A 25 -10.68 -12.70 -18.59
N CYS A 26 -10.48 -11.75 -17.68
CA CYS A 26 -11.45 -11.42 -16.64
C CYS A 26 -12.70 -10.80 -17.29
N ALA A 27 -13.88 -11.34 -16.99
CA ALA A 27 -15.13 -10.82 -17.52
C ALA A 27 -15.48 -9.42 -16.98
N ALA A 28 -15.01 -9.08 -15.77
CA ALA A 28 -15.24 -7.78 -15.15
C ALA A 28 -14.17 -6.74 -15.51
N CYS A 29 -12.89 -7.12 -15.49
CA CYS A 29 -11.77 -6.20 -15.65
C CYS A 29 -11.21 -6.15 -17.08
N GLY A 30 -11.48 -7.14 -17.92
CA GLY A 30 -10.94 -7.23 -19.28
C GLY A 30 -9.43 -7.52 -19.38
N VAL A 31 -8.77 -7.86 -18.26
CA VAL A 31 -7.34 -8.15 -18.20
C VAL A 31 -7.07 -9.65 -18.29
N GLU A 32 -5.85 -10.02 -18.70
CA GLU A 32 -5.40 -11.42 -18.71
C GLU A 32 -5.37 -12.04 -17.32
N LEU A 33 -5.88 -13.26 -17.23
CA LEU A 33 -5.93 -14.03 -15.99
C LEU A 33 -4.62 -14.77 -15.77
N LEU A 34 -4.19 -14.82 -14.52
CA LEU A 34 -3.00 -15.55 -14.10
C LEU A 34 -3.37 -16.94 -13.63
N SER A 35 -2.54 -17.95 -13.90
CA SER A 35 -2.69 -19.25 -13.22
C SER A 35 -2.54 -19.09 -11.70
N GLY A 36 -3.15 -19.99 -10.93
CA GLY A 36 -3.01 -19.99 -9.47
C GLY A 36 -1.55 -20.04 -9.02
N ARG A 37 -0.69 -20.77 -9.75
CA ARG A 37 0.77 -20.77 -9.51
C ARG A 37 1.42 -19.40 -9.69
N GLN A 38 1.11 -18.69 -10.78
CA GLN A 38 1.63 -17.34 -11.02
C GLN A 38 1.10 -16.35 -10.00
N PHE A 39 -0.18 -16.46 -9.63
CA PHE A 39 -0.81 -15.60 -8.63
C PHE A 39 -0.15 -15.79 -7.25
N LEU A 40 0.10 -17.04 -6.83
CA LEU A 40 0.82 -17.37 -5.61
C LEU A 40 2.25 -16.82 -5.61
N GLU A 41 2.99 -16.93 -6.72
CA GLU A 41 4.34 -16.39 -6.82
C GLU A 41 4.36 -14.87 -6.65
N ILE A 42 3.40 -14.16 -7.24
CA ILE A 42 3.28 -12.70 -7.09
C ILE A 42 2.98 -12.33 -5.63
N GLU A 43 2.05 -13.01 -5.00
CA GLU A 43 1.70 -12.76 -3.59
C GLU A 43 2.88 -13.05 -2.66
N GLU A 44 3.65 -14.10 -2.92
CA GLU A 44 4.86 -14.43 -2.14
C GLU A 44 5.98 -13.41 -2.38
N ARG A 45 6.16 -12.92 -3.62
CA ARG A 45 7.09 -11.83 -3.91
C ARG A 45 6.69 -10.54 -3.21
N LYS A 46 5.39 -10.22 -3.14
CA LYS A 46 4.90 -9.07 -2.37
C LYS A 46 5.18 -9.25 -0.89
N LYS A 47 4.84 -10.41 -0.31
CA LYS A 47 5.09 -10.71 1.11
C LYS A 47 6.57 -10.63 1.46
N SER A 48 7.44 -11.21 0.65
CA SER A 48 8.90 -11.17 0.87
C SER A 48 9.48 -9.76 0.73
N ARG A 49 9.01 -8.95 -0.23
CA ARG A 49 9.36 -7.52 -0.31
C ARG A 49 8.92 -6.75 0.93
N LEU A 50 7.67 -6.96 1.38
CA LEU A 50 7.14 -6.32 2.58
C LEU A 50 7.91 -6.75 3.85
N ALA A 51 8.28 -8.03 3.95
CA ALA A 51 9.06 -8.55 5.08
C ALA A 51 10.50 -8.04 5.08
N GLY A 52 11.08 -7.71 3.93
CA GLY A 52 12.43 -7.17 3.79
C GLY A 52 12.55 -5.67 4.02
N ARG A 53 11.44 -4.92 4.05
CA ARG A 53 11.46 -3.47 4.34
C ARG A 53 11.47 -3.23 5.84
N SER A 54 12.55 -2.64 6.35
CA SER A 54 12.58 -2.14 7.74
C SER A 54 11.51 -1.06 7.91
N ARG A 55 10.54 -1.31 8.79
CA ARG A 55 9.44 -0.37 9.10
C ARG A 55 9.87 0.79 10.01
N GLU A 56 11.05 0.70 10.60
CA GLU A 56 11.60 1.74 11.47
C GLU A 56 12.22 2.85 10.64
N ILE A 57 11.86 4.10 10.95
CA ILE A 57 12.55 5.29 10.46
C ILE A 57 13.70 5.57 11.42
N SER A 58 14.93 5.50 10.90
CA SER A 58 16.16 5.87 11.59
C SER A 58 16.34 7.40 11.60
N PRO A 59 17.01 7.98 12.61
CA PRO A 59 17.37 9.40 12.59
C PRO A 59 18.28 9.81 11.42
N ASP A 60 19.02 8.86 10.82
CA ASP A 60 19.85 9.08 9.62
C ASP A 60 19.07 8.98 8.30
N ASP A 61 17.79 8.57 8.33
CA ASP A 61 17.00 8.44 7.10
C ASP A 61 16.70 9.81 6.50
N GLU A 62 17.01 9.98 5.21
CA GLU A 62 16.59 11.16 4.45
C GLU A 62 15.09 11.07 4.15
N LEU A 63 14.32 12.02 4.70
CA LEU A 63 12.87 12.07 4.57
C LEU A 63 12.45 13.16 3.57
N VAL A 64 11.42 12.86 2.77
CA VAL A 64 10.82 13.80 1.81
C VAL A 64 9.34 14.03 2.13
N ASP A 65 8.91 15.29 2.03
CA ASP A 65 7.51 15.70 2.22
C ASP A 65 6.69 15.28 1.00
N ILE A 66 5.59 14.55 1.21
CA ILE A 66 4.72 14.08 0.11
C ILE A 66 3.29 14.61 0.19
N ARG A 67 2.83 15.04 1.37
CA ARG A 67 1.49 15.61 1.55
C ARG A 67 1.37 16.40 2.85
N SER A 68 0.68 17.54 2.80
CA SER A 68 0.19 18.25 3.99
C SER A 68 -1.33 18.25 4.04
N GLY A 69 -1.92 18.21 5.23
CA GLY A 69 -3.38 18.27 5.37
C GLY A 69 -3.89 17.98 6.78
N PRO A 70 -5.22 17.87 6.94
CA PRO A 70 -5.85 17.61 8.24
C PRO A 70 -5.37 16.31 8.87
N VAL A 71 -5.32 16.25 10.22
CA VAL A 71 -4.87 15.07 10.96
C VAL A 71 -5.52 13.77 10.47
N LEU A 72 -6.83 13.75 10.26
CA LEU A 72 -7.56 12.54 9.88
C LEU A 72 -7.10 12.01 8.51
N ASP A 73 -7.00 12.89 7.51
CA ASP A 73 -6.55 12.56 6.16
C ASP A 73 -5.12 12.01 6.18
N ILE A 74 -4.23 12.67 6.93
CA ILE A 74 -2.84 12.24 7.05
C ILE A 74 -2.75 10.87 7.74
N LYS A 75 -3.54 10.61 8.79
CA LYS A 75 -3.57 9.31 9.47
C LYS A 75 -4.13 8.20 8.58
N GLN A 76 -5.14 8.49 7.76
CA GLN A 76 -5.64 7.52 6.76
C GLN A 76 -4.56 7.17 5.74
N LEU A 77 -3.81 8.17 5.27
CA LEU A 77 -2.71 7.93 4.33
C LEU A 77 -1.55 7.17 4.97
N GLN A 78 -1.19 7.44 6.24
CA GLN A 78 -0.19 6.65 6.97
C GLN A 78 -0.57 5.17 7.05
N LEU A 79 -1.84 4.86 7.30
CA LEU A 79 -2.33 3.47 7.34
C LEU A 79 -2.27 2.80 5.97
N PHE A 80 -2.54 3.53 4.89
CA PHE A 80 -2.40 3.02 3.53
C PHE A 80 -0.92 2.72 3.21
N LEU A 81 -0.02 3.65 3.52
CA LEU A 81 1.42 3.46 3.32
C LEU A 81 1.98 2.29 4.13
N ASP A 82 1.58 2.11 5.39
CA ASP A 82 2.03 0.97 6.21
C ASP A 82 1.60 -0.38 5.62
N ARG A 83 0.39 -0.46 5.04
CA ARG A 83 -0.11 -1.68 4.37
C ARG A 83 0.70 -2.01 3.12
N GLU A 84 1.10 -1.00 2.38
CA GLU A 84 1.96 -1.13 1.21
C GLU A 84 3.47 -1.21 1.58
N GLY A 85 3.78 -1.18 2.88
CA GLY A 85 5.13 -1.35 3.43
C GLY A 85 6.04 -0.15 3.25
N PHE A 86 5.51 1.06 3.23
CA PHE A 86 6.28 2.31 3.21
C PHE A 86 6.34 2.89 4.61
N SER A 87 7.54 3.26 5.05
CA SER A 87 7.74 3.91 6.33
C SER A 87 7.36 5.39 6.22
N SER A 88 6.50 5.87 7.12
CA SER A 88 6.04 7.26 7.07
C SER A 88 6.02 7.96 8.43
N LEU A 89 6.36 9.25 8.43
CA LEU A 89 6.38 10.12 9.60
C LEU A 89 5.40 11.29 9.39
N ALA A 90 4.59 11.60 10.39
CA ALA A 90 3.70 12.76 10.36
C ALA A 90 4.14 13.78 11.42
N LEU A 91 4.45 15.00 10.99
CA LEU A 91 4.89 16.10 11.85
C LEU A 91 3.90 17.27 11.77
N GLY A 92 3.84 18.10 12.80
CA GLY A 92 3.04 19.33 12.75
C GLY A 92 3.52 20.24 11.63
N ASP A 93 2.59 20.80 10.86
CA ASP A 93 2.92 21.81 9.85
C ASP A 93 3.33 23.11 10.55
N GLU A 94 4.60 23.50 10.39
CA GLU A 94 5.17 24.71 11.02
C GLU A 94 4.51 26.01 10.49
N GLY A 95 3.69 25.93 9.43
CA GLY A 95 2.88 27.03 8.90
C GLY A 95 1.49 27.16 9.54
N SER A 96 1.11 26.28 10.47
CA SER A 96 -0.22 26.27 11.09
C SER A 96 -0.38 27.35 12.16
N CYS A 97 -0.76 28.55 11.71
CA CYS A 97 -1.30 29.72 12.41
C CYS A 97 -1.46 29.63 13.95
N GLY A 98 -0.69 30.47 14.68
CA GLY A 98 -0.70 30.63 16.14
C GLY A 98 -1.95 31.30 16.73
N GLY A 99 -3.16 30.92 16.30
CA GLY A 99 -4.41 31.51 16.75
C GLY A 99 -5.58 30.52 16.73
N GLY A 100 -5.76 29.78 17.82
CA GLY A 100 -7.03 29.33 18.43
C GLY A 100 -8.15 28.63 17.64
N CYS A 101 -8.12 28.52 16.31
CA CYS A 101 -9.29 28.05 15.54
C CYS A 101 -8.95 27.23 14.27
N CYS A 102 -7.68 27.13 13.88
CA CYS A 102 -7.29 26.31 12.74
C CYS A 102 -7.01 24.87 13.21
N GLY A 103 -7.73 23.89 12.65
CA GLY A 103 -7.46 22.48 12.90
C GLY A 103 -6.00 22.14 12.59
N ALA A 104 -5.37 21.33 13.43
CA ALA A 104 -3.96 20.98 13.26
C ALA A 104 -3.76 20.29 11.89
N ASN A 105 -2.92 20.89 11.05
CA ASN A 105 -2.43 20.24 9.85
C ASN A 105 -1.15 19.48 10.18
N LEU A 106 -0.96 18.35 9.51
CA LEU A 106 0.26 17.55 9.56
C LEU A 106 0.89 17.50 8.18
N VAL A 107 2.22 17.41 8.16
CA VAL A 107 3.02 17.09 6.98
C VAL A 107 3.43 15.63 7.08
N LEU A 108 3.10 14.86 6.04
CA LEU A 108 3.48 13.47 5.87
C LEU A 108 4.80 13.38 5.10
N ARG A 109 5.75 12.66 5.68
CA ARG A 109 7.06 12.37 5.12
C ARG A 109 7.25 10.88 4.93
N VAL A 110 8.01 10.50 3.91
CA VAL A 110 8.46 9.12 3.67
C VAL A 110 9.97 9.10 3.46
N ARG A 111 10.60 7.93 3.60
CA ARG A 111 12.01 7.79 3.21
C ARG A 111 12.16 8.05 1.72
N LYS A 112 13.25 8.71 1.32
CA LYS A 112 13.49 9.03 -0.09
C LYS A 112 13.70 7.80 -0.97
N ASP A 113 14.25 6.73 -0.41
CA ASP A 113 14.62 5.50 -1.13
C ASP A 113 13.47 4.46 -1.23
N ASP A 114 12.31 4.79 -0.66
CA ASP A 114 11.12 3.94 -0.56
C ASP A 114 10.28 3.96 -1.85
#